data_AF-A0A956IZQ3-F1
#
_entry.id   AF-A0A956IZQ3-F1
#
_cell.length_a   1.000
_cell.length_b   1.000
_cell.length_c   1.000
_cell.angle_alpha   90.00
_cell.angle_beta   90.00
_cell.angle_gamma   90.00
#
_symmetry.space_group_name_H-M   'P 1'
#
loop_
_entity.id
_entity.type
_entity.pdbx_description
1 polymer ?
#
loop_
_entity_poly.entity_id
_entity_poly.type
_entity_poly.pdbx_seq_one_letter_code
_entity_poly.pdbx_strand_id
1 'polypeptide(L)'
;MRDGVLGQLPRGIKGRLGWGAGIALAVLAGCSAEETDRAGGPADAGADGDATNVDGAVDAGLKSQRPPPDWASADFIDVHTHCELMSDCAGARCCDTSGLASLEGLYSARAVLLSNEYWLINEDVYPAEAVNYFTGLNETARDTAAKEPEAVGFFAGLRCLYQRKVDESWAEACKAEARDWARQGAIGFKDHIGKQYETGEAEGGMFIGGWNRFNGFCVVPQGSLTPNSSCMQQSTVHYLALEPAWREVVRYIVAELRLPIVSHASSYQGATTTCYDPELGAIDNCALVTRRHQQSLATWLSNEVDSAARRRFIVAHMGFLTGEPAGLVALLDTGVSVDTSRLDAFAAAGCQARSLFAAYPQQILFGTDRRVSQTCLPASYSAWMHILRGPADQAQSFDTCQGTIDARGLELGTPQVAGCPDVPSDALTRVLKQNFLELYE
;
A
#
# COMPACT_ATOMS: atom_id res chain seq x y z
N MET A 1 29.58 59.18 9.74
CA MET A 1 28.38 59.64 10.46
C MET A 1 27.46 58.43 10.63
N ARG A 2 27.20 58.08 11.90
CA ARG A 2 26.16 57.18 12.44
C ARG A 2 26.26 55.67 12.18
N ASP A 3 26.79 55.00 13.22
CA ASP A 3 26.37 53.68 13.72
C ASP A 3 24.96 53.74 14.36
N GLY A 4 24.31 52.57 14.47
CA GLY A 4 23.04 52.34 15.19
C GLY A 4 22.57 50.88 15.00
N VAL A 5 23.01 49.90 15.79
CA VAL A 5 22.64 49.53 17.19
C VAL A 5 21.46 48.55 17.26
N LEU A 6 21.80 47.36 17.76
CA LEU A 6 20.97 46.26 18.21
C LEU A 6 20.13 46.65 19.45
N GLY A 7 18.85 46.29 19.47
CA GLY A 7 17.96 46.44 20.62
C GLY A 7 17.84 45.16 21.46
N GLN A 8 18.27 45.25 22.72
CA GLN A 8 17.92 44.35 23.82
C GLN A 8 16.59 44.76 24.47
N LEU A 9 15.83 43.80 25.00
CA LEU A 9 14.76 44.04 25.99
C LEU A 9 14.75 42.92 27.06
N PRO A 10 14.21 43.16 28.27
CA PRO A 10 14.90 42.85 29.52
C PRO A 10 14.19 41.85 30.44
N ARG A 11 14.90 41.46 31.50
CA ARG A 11 14.45 40.64 32.63
C ARG A 11 13.56 41.41 33.61
N GLY A 12 12.44 40.78 33.98
CA GLY A 12 12.06 40.51 35.37
C GLY A 12 11.14 41.49 36.09
N ILE A 13 9.98 40.99 36.57
CA ILE A 13 9.33 41.44 37.82
C ILE A 13 8.71 40.22 38.54
N LYS A 14 9.05 40.08 39.83
CA LYS A 14 8.44 39.19 40.82
C LYS A 14 7.19 39.86 41.42
N GLY A 15 6.15 39.07 41.72
CA GLY A 15 5.03 39.48 42.59
C GLY A 15 4.25 38.25 43.08
N ARG A 16 4.17 38.10 44.41
CA ARG A 16 3.54 37.01 45.18
C ARG A 16 2.14 37.41 45.69
N LEU A 17 1.39 36.38 46.16
CA LEU A 17 0.18 36.33 47.03
C LEU A 17 -1.08 35.92 46.25
N GLY A 18 -1.86 34.90 46.60
CA GLY A 18 -1.82 33.92 47.69
C GLY A 18 -3.22 33.34 47.97
N TRP A 19 -3.25 32.08 48.43
CA TRP A 19 -4.25 31.39 49.27
C TRP A 19 -5.55 30.80 48.67
N GLY A 20 -5.74 29.50 48.97
CA GLY A 20 -6.99 28.74 48.89
C GLY A 20 -6.72 27.22 48.93
N ALA A 21 -6.94 26.58 50.09
CA ALA A 21 -6.48 25.24 50.45
C ALA A 21 -7.59 24.17 50.46
N GLY A 22 -7.20 22.88 50.43
CA GLY A 22 -7.99 21.69 50.76
C GLY A 22 -7.30 20.41 50.25
N ILE A 23 -6.51 19.65 51.06
CA ILE A 23 -6.90 18.49 51.92
C ILE A 23 -7.43 17.31 51.05
N ALA A 24 -6.98 16.04 51.08
CA ALA A 24 -6.34 15.18 52.09
C ALA A 24 -5.58 13.97 51.48
N LEU A 25 -4.80 13.32 52.36
CA LEU A 25 -3.97 12.12 52.23
C LEU A 25 -4.72 10.77 52.03
N ALA A 26 -4.05 9.90 51.26
CA ALA A 26 -3.69 8.48 51.44
C ALA A 26 -4.62 7.47 52.16
N VAL A 27 -4.80 6.29 51.52
CA VAL A 27 -4.74 4.95 52.17
C VAL A 27 -4.14 3.92 51.17
N LEU A 28 -3.20 3.13 51.68
CA LEU A 28 -2.56 1.93 51.09
C LEU A 28 -3.37 0.66 51.38
N ALA A 29 -3.39 -0.28 50.43
CA ALA A 29 -3.41 -1.75 50.62
C ALA A 29 -3.17 -2.36 49.22
N GLY A 30 -2.27 -3.32 48.94
CA GLY A 30 -1.73 -4.39 49.76
C GLY A 30 -2.34 -5.73 49.30
N CYS A 31 -1.52 -6.63 48.74
CA CYS A 31 -1.64 -8.11 48.54
C CYS A 31 -0.97 -8.48 47.20
N SER A 32 0.31 -8.90 47.15
CA SER A 32 0.96 -10.17 47.55
C SER A 32 1.04 -11.19 46.40
N ALA A 33 2.28 -11.58 46.12
CA ALA A 33 2.68 -12.64 45.21
C ALA A 33 2.34 -14.03 45.74
N GLU A 34 2.16 -15.00 44.84
CA GLU A 34 2.41 -16.40 45.13
C GLU A 34 3.06 -17.08 43.91
N GLU A 35 4.31 -17.51 44.14
CA GLU A 35 5.08 -18.49 43.40
C GLU A 35 4.38 -19.86 43.40
N THR A 36 4.42 -20.58 42.27
CA THR A 36 4.47 -22.04 42.33
C THR A 36 5.36 -22.60 41.22
N ASP A 37 6.41 -23.29 41.68
CA ASP A 37 7.20 -24.27 40.94
C ASP A 37 6.34 -25.31 40.23
N ARG A 38 6.80 -25.77 39.06
CA ARG A 38 6.78 -27.20 38.70
C ARG A 38 7.74 -27.52 37.56
N ALA A 39 8.83 -28.19 37.94
CA ALA A 39 9.62 -29.03 37.05
C ALA A 39 8.88 -30.34 36.75
N GLY A 40 9.06 -30.85 35.53
CA GLY A 40 8.66 -32.22 35.15
C GLY A 40 8.59 -32.43 33.63
N GLY A 41 9.66 -32.95 33.02
CA GLY A 41 9.51 -33.89 31.89
C GLY A 41 9.18 -35.29 32.41
N PRO A 42 9.12 -36.37 31.59
CA PRO A 42 9.35 -36.48 30.14
C PRO A 42 8.21 -37.22 29.38
N ALA A 43 8.27 -37.32 28.04
CA ALA A 43 8.00 -38.55 27.28
C ALA A 43 8.11 -38.33 25.76
N ASP A 44 8.99 -39.12 25.14
CA ASP A 44 8.91 -39.54 23.75
C ASP A 44 7.53 -40.13 23.42
N ALA A 45 6.98 -39.74 22.27
CA ALA A 45 6.05 -40.56 21.51
C ALA A 45 6.34 -40.34 20.03
N GLY A 46 7.01 -41.33 19.44
CA GLY A 46 7.15 -41.44 18.00
C GLY A 46 5.80 -41.59 17.34
N ALA A 47 5.62 -40.89 16.23
CA ALA A 47 4.63 -41.19 15.22
C ALA A 47 5.30 -40.94 13.86
N ASP A 48 5.88 -42.01 13.32
CA ASP A 48 6.11 -42.15 11.89
C ASP A 48 4.74 -42.17 11.21
N GLY A 49 4.26 -40.99 10.83
CA GLY A 49 3.07 -40.77 10.04
C GLY A 49 3.48 -40.19 8.70
N ASP A 50 3.37 -41.01 7.66
CA ASP A 50 3.63 -40.77 6.25
C ASP A 50 3.21 -39.35 5.78
N ALA A 51 4.19 -38.44 5.68
CA ALA A 51 4.03 -37.03 5.36
C ALA A 51 4.03 -36.74 3.85
N THR A 52 3.52 -37.65 3.02
CA THR A 52 3.66 -37.55 1.55
C THR A 52 2.37 -37.19 0.79
N ASN A 53 1.27 -36.83 1.48
CA ASN A 53 0.01 -36.56 0.77
C ASN A 53 -0.83 -35.36 1.26
N VAL A 54 -0.32 -34.55 2.20
CA VAL A 54 -1.04 -33.35 2.67
C VAL A 54 -0.79 -32.15 1.74
N ASP A 55 0.41 -32.04 1.15
CA ASP A 55 0.75 -30.92 0.27
C ASP A 55 -0.06 -30.90 -1.03
N GLY A 56 -0.40 -32.08 -1.59
CA GLY A 56 -1.13 -32.19 -2.85
C GLY A 56 -2.60 -31.73 -2.79
N ALA A 57 -3.29 -31.98 -1.67
CA ALA A 57 -4.69 -31.54 -1.48
C ALA A 57 -4.77 -30.06 -1.10
N VAL A 58 -3.76 -29.54 -0.38
CA VAL A 58 -3.70 -28.15 0.03
C VAL A 58 -3.31 -27.23 -1.13
N ASP A 59 -2.43 -27.68 -2.03
CA ASP A 59 -2.12 -26.96 -3.27
C ASP A 59 -3.28 -26.96 -4.27
N ALA A 60 -4.21 -27.92 -4.20
CA ALA A 60 -5.44 -27.91 -4.98
C ALA A 60 -6.46 -26.86 -4.48
N GLY A 61 -6.54 -26.63 -3.16
CA GLY A 61 -7.41 -25.60 -2.56
C GLY A 61 -6.91 -24.16 -2.73
N LEU A 62 -5.60 -23.97 -2.90
CA LEU A 62 -5.01 -22.65 -3.16
C LEU A 62 -5.30 -22.14 -4.58
N LYS A 63 -5.41 -23.05 -5.56
CA LYS A 63 -5.73 -22.70 -6.97
C LYS A 63 -7.12 -22.12 -7.18
N SER A 64 -7.99 -22.13 -6.15
CA SER A 64 -9.36 -21.62 -6.22
C SER A 64 -9.61 -20.36 -5.37
N GLN A 65 -8.57 -19.66 -4.92
CA GLN A 65 -8.75 -18.38 -4.22
C GLN A 65 -9.14 -17.29 -5.20
N ARG A 66 -10.42 -17.35 -5.57
CA ARG A 66 -11.10 -16.37 -6.41
C ARG A 66 -11.74 -15.34 -5.48
N PRO A 67 -11.96 -14.11 -5.98
CA PRO A 67 -12.83 -13.17 -5.30
C PRO A 67 -14.19 -13.83 -5.04
N PRO A 68 -14.89 -13.43 -3.97
CA PRO A 68 -16.23 -13.94 -3.67
C PRO A 68 -17.12 -13.92 -4.93
N PRO A 69 -17.87 -15.01 -5.23
CA PRO A 69 -18.69 -15.12 -6.44
C PRO A 69 -19.64 -13.94 -6.66
N ASP A 70 -20.10 -13.34 -5.57
CA ASP A 70 -21.07 -12.26 -5.57
C ASP A 70 -20.48 -10.92 -6.02
N TRP A 71 -19.16 -10.79 -6.09
CA TRP A 71 -18.51 -9.57 -6.60
C TRP A 71 -18.71 -9.36 -8.11
N ALA A 72 -19.11 -10.39 -8.85
CA ALA A 72 -19.59 -10.21 -10.22
C ALA A 72 -20.78 -9.24 -10.30
N SER A 73 -21.60 -9.21 -9.24
CA SER A 73 -22.76 -8.32 -9.12
C SER A 73 -22.40 -6.91 -8.64
N ALA A 74 -21.19 -6.67 -8.13
CA ALA A 74 -20.73 -5.35 -7.70
C ALA A 74 -20.78 -4.33 -8.85
N ASP A 75 -21.09 -3.07 -8.54
CA ASP A 75 -21.01 -1.95 -9.49
C ASP A 75 -19.55 -1.59 -9.78
N PHE A 76 -18.69 -1.70 -8.76
CA PHE A 76 -17.24 -1.52 -8.85
C PHE A 76 -16.50 -2.34 -7.77
N ILE A 77 -15.20 -2.54 -8.01
CA ILE A 77 -14.24 -3.14 -7.10
C ILE A 77 -13.11 -2.13 -6.92
N ASP A 78 -13.01 -1.54 -5.73
CA ASP A 78 -11.91 -0.63 -5.41
C ASP A 78 -10.70 -1.43 -4.95
N VAL A 79 -9.71 -1.57 -5.84
CA VAL A 79 -8.52 -2.39 -5.59
C VAL A 79 -7.51 -1.72 -4.66
N HIS A 80 -7.75 -0.46 -4.28
CA HIS A 80 -6.78 0.35 -3.58
C HIS A 80 -7.43 1.22 -2.52
N THR A 81 -7.73 0.60 -1.38
CA THR A 81 -8.10 1.31 -0.15
C THR A 81 -7.17 0.98 0.99
N HIS A 82 -7.06 1.91 1.93
CA HIS A 82 -6.10 1.82 3.03
C HIS A 82 -6.77 1.61 4.38
N CYS A 83 -6.16 0.68 5.12
CA CYS A 83 -6.28 0.52 6.55
C CYS A 83 -5.10 1.24 7.23
N GLU A 84 -5.34 2.12 8.21
CA GLU A 84 -4.29 2.86 8.94
C GLU A 84 -4.19 2.53 10.45
N LEU A 85 -2.99 2.83 10.99
CA LEU A 85 -2.46 2.85 12.38
C LEU A 85 -3.40 2.55 13.57
N MET A 86 -2.90 1.68 14.46
CA MET A 86 -3.58 1.15 15.66
C MET A 86 -3.73 2.13 16.84
N SER A 87 -3.14 3.33 16.82
CA SER A 87 -3.55 4.35 17.81
C SER A 87 -5.06 4.63 17.72
N ASP A 88 -5.67 4.31 16.57
CA ASP A 88 -7.10 4.31 16.32
C ASP A 88 -7.76 2.92 16.40
N CYS A 89 -7.04 1.82 16.71
CA CYS A 89 -7.64 0.49 16.94
C CYS A 89 -8.03 0.26 18.40
N ALA A 90 -7.46 1.01 19.34
CA ALA A 90 -8.06 1.17 20.67
C ALA A 90 -9.41 1.94 20.62
N GLY A 91 -9.76 2.51 19.45
CA GLY A 91 -11.00 3.27 19.19
C GLY A 91 -11.66 3.04 17.82
N ALA A 92 -11.43 1.88 17.17
CA ALA A 92 -11.99 1.41 15.89
C ALA A 92 -11.92 2.36 14.66
N ARG A 93 -11.04 2.06 13.66
CA ARG A 93 -11.14 2.64 12.30
C ARG A 93 -10.79 1.74 11.11
N CYS A 94 -9.98 0.68 11.26
CA CYS A 94 -9.93 -0.40 10.24
C CYS A 94 -11.04 -1.44 10.44
N CYS A 95 -11.55 -1.54 11.67
CA CYS A 95 -12.69 -2.38 12.05
C CYS A 95 -14.04 -1.65 11.90
N ASP A 96 -14.01 -0.34 11.62
CA ASP A 96 -15.20 0.47 11.47
C ASP A 96 -15.54 0.61 9.97
N THR A 97 -16.17 -0.42 9.45
CA THR A 97 -16.78 -0.44 8.11
C THR A 97 -18.05 0.41 8.04
N SER A 98 -18.45 1.17 9.08
CA SER A 98 -19.62 2.06 8.98
C SER A 98 -19.46 3.14 7.90
N GLY A 99 -18.23 3.50 7.54
CA GLY A 99 -17.93 4.28 6.34
C GLY A 99 -18.43 3.61 5.05
N LEU A 100 -18.40 2.27 4.98
CA LEU A 100 -18.99 1.47 3.90
C LEU A 100 -20.53 1.42 3.97
N ALA A 101 -21.15 1.56 5.14
CA ALA A 101 -22.60 1.70 5.24
C ALA A 101 -23.09 3.03 4.62
N SER A 102 -22.34 4.12 4.80
CA SER A 102 -22.65 5.43 4.17
C SER A 102 -22.62 5.38 2.64
N LEU A 103 -21.95 4.37 2.11
CA LEU A 103 -21.79 4.08 0.72
C LEU A 103 -23.04 3.33 0.17
N GLU A 104 -23.76 2.50 0.93
CA GLU A 104 -24.98 1.80 0.46
C GLU A 104 -26.03 2.73 -0.20
N GLY A 105 -26.11 3.99 0.23
CA GLY A 105 -27.02 5.00 -0.36
C GLY A 105 -26.57 5.60 -1.71
N LEU A 106 -25.32 5.39 -2.13
CA LEU A 106 -24.76 5.97 -3.36
C LEU A 106 -24.62 4.99 -4.53
N TYR A 107 -24.41 3.69 -4.25
CA TYR A 107 -24.22 2.62 -5.26
C TYR A 107 -24.58 1.27 -4.62
N SER A 108 -25.30 0.41 -5.34
CA SER A 108 -26.07 -0.72 -4.79
C SER A 108 -25.34 -2.07 -4.69
N ALA A 109 -24.08 -2.18 -5.11
CA ALA A 109 -23.23 -3.33 -4.75
C ALA A 109 -21.74 -2.93 -4.87
N ARG A 110 -20.91 -3.20 -3.87
CA ARG A 110 -19.55 -2.65 -3.75
C ARG A 110 -18.61 -3.73 -3.27
N ALA A 111 -17.42 -3.84 -3.86
CA ALA A 111 -16.32 -4.59 -3.25
C ALA A 111 -15.15 -3.65 -2.97
N VAL A 112 -14.64 -3.66 -1.75
CA VAL A 112 -13.49 -2.86 -1.33
C VAL A 112 -12.37 -3.78 -0.87
N LEU A 113 -11.17 -3.54 -1.39
CA LEU A 113 -9.97 -4.26 -0.98
C LEU A 113 -9.27 -3.51 0.14
N LEU A 114 -9.42 -4.03 1.36
CA LEU A 114 -8.67 -3.55 2.51
C LEU A 114 -7.22 -3.95 2.33
N SER A 115 -6.36 -2.94 2.29
CA SER A 115 -4.93 -3.16 2.17
C SER A 115 -4.21 -2.27 3.15
N ASN A 116 -3.10 -2.75 3.69
CA ASN A 116 -2.36 -2.00 4.68
C ASN A 116 -1.46 -0.97 4.01
N GLU A 117 -1.50 0.27 4.49
CA GLU A 117 -0.53 1.28 4.09
C GLU A 117 0.56 1.45 5.14
N TYR A 118 1.81 1.38 4.69
CA TYR A 118 2.96 1.46 5.54
C TYR A 118 3.71 2.75 5.24
N TRP A 119 3.83 3.59 6.27
CA TRP A 119 4.45 4.90 6.14
C TRP A 119 5.74 5.04 6.96
N LEU A 120 6.01 4.18 7.94
CA LEU A 120 7.08 4.42 8.92
C LEU A 120 7.81 3.12 9.30
N ILE A 121 9.08 3.02 8.92
CA ILE A 121 10.09 2.21 9.62
C ILE A 121 11.02 3.22 10.31
N ASN A 122 10.78 3.51 11.60
CA ASN A 122 11.65 4.35 12.42
C ASN A 122 12.20 3.50 13.60
N GLU A 123 13.47 3.69 13.95
CA GLU A 123 14.15 2.97 15.03
C GLU A 123 13.50 3.16 16.40
N ASP A 124 12.77 4.27 16.63
CA ASP A 124 12.08 4.52 17.90
C ASP A 124 10.79 3.68 18.08
N VAL A 125 10.30 3.03 17.02
CA VAL A 125 8.98 2.34 16.98
C VAL A 125 9.10 0.82 16.69
N TYR A 126 10.29 0.30 16.41
CA TYR A 126 10.48 -1.11 16.02
C TYR A 126 11.16 -2.02 17.08
N PRO A 127 10.53 -2.26 18.25
CA PRO A 127 10.61 -3.55 18.92
C PRO A 127 9.79 -4.60 18.12
N ALA A 128 9.79 -5.86 18.58
CA ALA A 128 8.89 -6.92 18.09
C ALA A 128 7.41 -6.50 17.94
N GLU A 129 7.01 -5.42 18.60
CA GLU A 129 5.72 -4.73 18.53
C GLU A 129 5.31 -4.31 17.10
N ALA A 130 6.23 -3.88 16.24
CA ALA A 130 5.89 -3.49 14.87
C ALA A 130 5.59 -4.71 13.97
N VAL A 131 6.32 -5.81 14.15
CA VAL A 131 6.02 -7.08 13.48
C VAL A 131 4.66 -7.62 13.94
N ASN A 132 4.39 -7.57 15.25
CA ASN A 132 3.08 -7.94 15.80
C ASN A 132 1.97 -7.01 15.28
N TYR A 133 2.27 -5.73 15.09
CA TYR A 133 1.36 -4.75 14.52
C TYR A 133 0.92 -5.11 13.09
N PHE A 134 1.82 -5.53 12.22
CA PHE A 134 1.44 -5.94 10.86
C PHE A 134 0.64 -7.23 10.82
N THR A 135 1.02 -8.21 11.63
CA THR A 135 0.23 -9.43 11.78
C THR A 135 -1.19 -9.09 12.27
N GLY A 136 -1.32 -8.22 13.28
CA GLY A 136 -2.62 -7.78 13.79
C GLY A 136 -3.47 -7.00 12.77
N LEU A 137 -2.85 -6.23 11.87
CA LEU A 137 -3.56 -5.59 10.77
C LEU A 137 -4.09 -6.58 9.73
N ASN A 138 -3.28 -7.56 9.32
CA ASN A 138 -3.73 -8.62 8.42
C ASN A 138 -4.88 -9.42 9.06
N GLU A 139 -4.76 -9.77 10.35
CA GLU A 139 -5.81 -10.45 11.12
C GLU A 139 -7.10 -9.62 11.18
N THR A 140 -6.98 -8.31 11.44
CA THR A 140 -8.12 -7.40 11.46
C THR A 140 -8.81 -7.33 10.10
N ALA A 141 -8.04 -7.16 9.02
CA ALA A 141 -8.59 -7.08 7.67
C ALA A 141 -9.27 -8.41 7.27
N ARG A 142 -8.66 -9.55 7.63
CA ARG A 142 -9.25 -10.89 7.46
C ARG A 142 -10.56 -11.02 8.22
N ASP A 143 -10.59 -10.64 9.49
CA ASP A 143 -11.78 -10.77 10.34
C ASP A 143 -12.92 -9.85 9.87
N THR A 144 -12.60 -8.68 9.31
CA THR A 144 -13.58 -7.80 8.66
C THR A 144 -14.10 -8.42 7.36
N ALA A 145 -13.22 -8.90 6.48
CA ALA A 145 -13.61 -9.58 5.24
C ALA A 145 -14.48 -10.83 5.51
N ALA A 146 -14.21 -11.55 6.60
CA ALA A 146 -15.02 -12.70 7.02
C ALA A 146 -16.43 -12.32 7.50
N LYS A 147 -16.62 -11.11 8.03
CA LYS A 147 -17.93 -10.60 8.47
C LYS A 147 -18.74 -10.00 7.32
N GLU A 148 -18.05 -9.44 6.33
CA GLU A 148 -18.65 -8.76 5.17
C GLU A 148 -18.14 -9.31 3.83
N PRO A 149 -18.23 -10.64 3.58
CA PRO A 149 -17.61 -11.27 2.40
C PRO A 149 -18.19 -10.76 1.07
N GLU A 150 -19.42 -10.28 1.09
CA GLU A 150 -20.11 -9.69 -0.07
C GLU A 150 -19.52 -8.34 -0.49
N ALA A 151 -18.87 -7.64 0.44
CA ALA A 151 -18.45 -6.25 0.25
C ALA A 151 -16.97 -5.98 0.50
N VAL A 152 -16.28 -6.88 1.21
CA VAL A 152 -14.92 -6.65 1.69
C VAL A 152 -14.07 -7.88 1.41
N GLY A 153 -12.93 -7.63 0.76
CA GLY A 153 -11.83 -8.58 0.74
C GLY A 153 -10.57 -7.90 1.25
N PHE A 154 -9.51 -8.66 1.45
CA PHE A 154 -8.28 -8.11 2.00
C PHE A 154 -7.04 -8.55 1.23
N PHE A 155 -6.10 -7.61 1.14
CA PHE A 155 -4.76 -7.82 0.64
C PHE A 155 -3.78 -7.86 1.82
N ALA A 156 -3.11 -8.99 1.98
CA ALA A 156 -2.17 -9.17 3.08
C ALA A 156 -0.86 -8.41 2.79
N GLY A 157 -0.25 -7.85 3.82
CA GLY A 157 1.16 -7.48 3.78
C GLY A 157 2.05 -8.64 4.24
N LEU A 158 3.23 -8.78 3.64
CA LEU A 158 4.17 -9.82 4.03
C LEU A 158 5.13 -9.33 5.12
N ARG A 159 5.14 -10.00 6.27
CA ARG A 159 6.07 -9.76 7.38
C ARG A 159 7.52 -9.99 6.95
N CYS A 160 7.79 -10.90 6.03
CA CYS A 160 9.14 -11.16 5.55
C CYS A 160 9.83 -9.89 5.01
N LEU A 161 9.08 -8.94 4.43
CA LEU A 161 9.56 -7.63 4.00
C LEU A 161 10.14 -6.78 5.14
N TYR A 162 10.03 -7.22 6.39
CA TYR A 162 10.49 -6.55 7.60
C TYR A 162 11.49 -7.39 8.41
N GLN A 163 12.00 -8.48 7.84
CA GLN A 163 12.97 -9.39 8.48
C GLN A 163 14.42 -9.14 8.03
N ARG A 164 15.37 -9.63 8.84
CA ARG A 164 16.78 -9.19 8.93
C ARG A 164 17.74 -9.57 7.81
N LYS A 165 17.36 -10.38 6.82
CA LYS A 165 18.26 -10.85 5.76
C LYS A 165 17.52 -11.07 4.45
N VAL A 166 18.15 -10.74 3.32
CA VAL A 166 17.66 -11.05 1.98
C VAL A 166 18.61 -12.06 1.34
N ASP A 167 18.24 -13.33 1.43
CA ASP A 167 18.91 -14.45 0.78
C ASP A 167 17.84 -15.45 0.26
N GLU A 168 18.26 -16.61 -0.25
CA GLU A 168 17.31 -17.64 -0.73
C GLU A 168 16.39 -18.13 0.40
N SER A 169 16.88 -18.23 1.64
CA SER A 169 16.07 -18.64 2.78
C SER A 169 15.00 -17.60 3.13
N TRP A 170 15.29 -16.32 2.89
CA TRP A 170 14.32 -15.24 3.00
C TRP A 170 13.23 -15.32 1.92
N ALA A 171 13.60 -15.58 0.66
CA ALA A 171 12.62 -15.77 -0.41
C ALA A 171 11.67 -16.93 -0.10
N GLU A 172 12.20 -18.06 0.36
CA GLU A 172 11.36 -19.21 0.74
C GLU A 172 10.48 -18.90 1.96
N ALA A 173 10.98 -18.14 2.94
CA ALA A 173 10.16 -17.68 4.06
C ALA A 173 9.02 -16.74 3.60
N CYS A 174 9.29 -15.82 2.67
CA CYS A 174 8.27 -14.98 2.05
C CYS A 174 7.22 -15.79 1.30
N LYS A 175 7.63 -16.78 0.51
CA LYS A 175 6.72 -17.66 -0.24
C LYS A 175 5.84 -18.49 0.70
N ALA A 176 6.42 -19.00 1.79
CA ALA A 176 5.70 -19.74 2.82
C ALA A 176 4.66 -18.84 3.51
N GLU A 177 5.04 -17.61 3.87
CA GLU A 177 4.12 -16.63 4.44
C GLU A 177 3.00 -16.24 3.46
N ALA A 178 3.32 -15.96 2.20
CA ALA A 178 2.31 -15.68 1.18
C ALA A 178 1.33 -16.85 1.02
N ARG A 179 1.83 -18.09 1.04
CA ARG A 179 0.98 -19.29 1.01
C ARG A 179 0.06 -19.37 2.23
N ASP A 180 0.56 -19.02 3.42
CA ASP A 180 -0.23 -19.06 4.64
C ASP A 180 -1.34 -18.00 4.63
N TRP A 181 -1.02 -16.75 4.28
CA TRP A 181 -2.04 -15.70 4.15
C TRP A 181 -3.07 -15.99 3.08
N ALA A 182 -2.63 -16.54 1.93
CA ALA A 182 -3.52 -17.08 0.94
C ALA A 182 -4.48 -18.07 1.63
N ARG A 183 -4.00 -19.16 2.27
CA ARG A 183 -4.85 -20.15 2.98
C ARG A 183 -5.83 -19.52 3.98
N GLN A 184 -5.47 -18.39 4.58
CA GLN A 184 -6.32 -17.63 5.51
C GLN A 184 -7.36 -16.71 4.83
N GLY A 185 -7.48 -16.73 3.51
CA GLY A 185 -8.48 -16.01 2.73
C GLY A 185 -7.99 -14.72 2.08
N ALA A 186 -6.68 -14.45 2.08
CA ALA A 186 -6.15 -13.29 1.37
C ALA A 186 -6.39 -13.45 -0.13
N ILE A 187 -7.02 -12.46 -0.75
CA ILE A 187 -7.28 -12.46 -2.19
C ILE A 187 -6.19 -11.73 -2.97
N GLY A 188 -5.15 -11.25 -2.30
CA GLY A 188 -4.00 -10.61 -2.91
C GLY A 188 -3.03 -10.11 -1.87
N PHE A 189 -2.02 -9.38 -2.32
CA PHE A 189 -0.98 -8.84 -1.47
C PHE A 189 -0.74 -7.36 -1.75
N LYS A 190 -0.23 -6.66 -0.74
CA LYS A 190 0.26 -5.31 -0.88
C LYS A 190 1.70 -5.21 -0.42
N ASP A 191 2.51 -4.54 -1.22
CA ASP A 191 3.90 -4.26 -0.89
C ASP A 191 4.21 -2.76 -1.06
N HIS A 192 5.39 -2.36 -0.59
CA HIS A 192 5.90 -0.98 -0.64
C HIS A 192 7.31 -0.91 -1.22
N ILE A 193 7.67 -1.90 -2.05
CA ILE A 193 9.07 -2.17 -2.46
C ILE A 193 9.74 -1.07 -3.29
N GLY A 194 8.99 -0.06 -3.74
CA GLY A 194 9.55 1.07 -4.50
C GLY A 194 9.46 2.42 -3.78
N LYS A 195 9.03 2.49 -2.51
CA LYS A 195 9.01 3.75 -1.73
C LYS A 195 10.43 4.12 -1.26
N GLN A 196 11.02 5.16 -1.86
CA GLN A 196 12.44 5.55 -1.70
C GLN A 196 12.75 6.67 -0.67
N TYR A 197 11.88 7.07 0.27
CA TYR A 197 12.08 8.40 0.92
C TYR A 197 13.23 8.51 1.93
N GLU A 198 13.87 9.71 1.91
CA GLU A 198 14.95 10.19 2.79
C GLU A 198 14.75 11.68 3.19
N THR A 199 13.64 12.09 3.82
CA THR A 199 13.58 13.41 4.49
C THR A 199 13.32 13.30 5.98
N GLY A 200 14.08 14.07 6.77
CA GLY A 200 13.92 14.22 8.22
C GLY A 200 12.81 15.19 8.67
N GLU A 201 11.81 15.50 7.84
CA GLU A 201 10.61 16.22 8.28
C GLU A 201 9.53 15.21 8.69
N ALA A 202 8.81 15.53 9.77
CA ALA A 202 8.21 14.60 10.72
C ALA A 202 7.04 13.71 10.20
N GLU A 203 6.79 13.67 8.89
CA GLU A 203 5.73 12.89 8.27
C GLU A 203 6.22 12.33 6.90
N GLY A 204 6.84 11.15 6.86
CA GLY A 204 7.00 10.44 5.57
C GLY A 204 8.11 9.39 5.44
N GLY A 205 7.73 8.12 5.44
CA GLY A 205 7.83 7.28 4.24
C GLY A 205 9.12 6.51 3.95
N MET A 206 10.05 6.29 4.88
CA MET A 206 11.32 5.60 4.55
C MET A 206 11.19 4.07 4.53
N PHE A 207 10.52 3.48 3.53
CA PHE A 207 10.51 2.01 3.45
C PHE A 207 11.90 1.47 3.14
N ILE A 208 12.48 1.76 1.96
CA ILE A 208 13.78 1.18 1.57
C ILE A 208 14.91 1.66 2.48
N GLY A 209 14.99 2.96 2.76
CA GLY A 209 16.00 3.51 3.65
C GLY A 209 15.89 2.98 5.09
N GLY A 210 14.70 3.09 5.70
CA GLY A 210 14.46 2.63 7.06
C GLY A 210 14.67 1.13 7.21
N TRP A 211 14.26 0.35 6.21
CA TRP A 211 14.49 -1.09 6.14
C TRP A 211 15.98 -1.43 6.05
N ASN A 212 16.75 -0.75 5.19
CA ASN A 212 18.19 -1.00 5.09
C ASN A 212 18.94 -0.68 6.39
N ARG A 213 18.61 0.46 7.01
CA ARG A 213 19.16 0.82 8.33
C ARG A 213 18.83 -0.24 9.39
N PHE A 214 17.54 -0.60 9.53
CA PHE A 214 17.07 -1.52 10.56
C PHE A 214 17.74 -2.90 10.46
N ASN A 215 17.97 -3.37 9.24
CA ASN A 215 18.60 -4.66 9.01
C ASN A 215 20.14 -4.61 9.08
N GLY A 216 20.72 -3.44 9.38
CA GLY A 216 22.17 -3.26 9.47
C GLY A 216 22.87 -3.30 8.11
N PHE A 217 22.14 -3.11 7.03
CA PHE A 217 22.66 -3.07 5.66
C PHE A 217 23.38 -1.77 5.35
N CYS A 218 23.17 -0.72 6.14
CA CYS A 218 24.06 0.44 6.13
C CYS A 218 24.16 1.10 7.50
N VAL A 219 25.30 1.73 7.76
CA VAL A 219 25.57 2.45 9.02
C VAL A 219 25.19 3.92 8.86
N VAL A 220 24.21 4.36 9.66
CA VAL A 220 23.80 5.77 9.74
C VAL A 220 24.68 6.50 10.77
N PRO A 221 25.15 7.74 10.49
CA PRO A 221 25.93 8.50 11.47
C PRO A 221 25.17 8.71 12.79
N GLN A 222 25.89 8.66 13.90
CA GLN A 222 25.34 8.86 15.23
C GLN A 222 24.56 10.20 15.31
N GLY A 223 23.27 10.13 15.66
CA GLY A 223 22.38 11.29 15.76
C GLY A 223 21.53 11.60 14.53
N SER A 224 21.66 10.84 13.44
CA SER A 224 20.73 10.93 12.30
C SER A 224 19.62 9.87 12.40
N LEU A 225 18.38 10.28 12.17
CA LEU A 225 17.20 9.39 12.12
C LEU A 225 16.93 8.84 10.72
N THR A 226 17.61 9.35 9.69
CA THR A 226 17.41 8.92 8.32
C THR A 226 18.73 8.39 7.75
N PRO A 227 18.70 7.31 6.94
CA PRO A 227 19.81 7.02 6.04
C PRO A 227 20.12 8.26 5.22
N ASN A 228 21.40 8.45 4.93
CA ASN A 228 21.85 9.48 4.01
C ASN A 228 22.37 8.80 2.74
N SER A 229 22.65 9.61 1.72
CA SER A 229 23.19 9.14 0.44
C SER A 229 24.45 8.27 0.58
N SER A 230 25.33 8.54 1.54
CA SER A 230 26.50 7.69 1.82
C SER A 230 26.14 6.33 2.45
N CYS A 231 25.05 6.25 3.22
CA CYS A 231 24.48 5.00 3.71
C CYS A 231 23.99 4.17 2.52
N MET A 232 23.16 4.78 1.66
CA MET A 232 22.50 4.11 0.53
C MET A 232 23.45 3.67 -0.60
N GLN A 233 24.66 4.21 -0.63
CA GLN A 233 25.74 3.81 -1.54
C GLN A 233 26.51 2.56 -1.09
N GLN A 234 26.34 2.10 0.15
CA GLN A 234 27.08 0.94 0.65
C GLN A 234 26.67 -0.32 -0.13
N SER A 235 27.64 -1.18 -0.47
CA SER A 235 27.40 -2.40 -1.25
C SER A 235 26.51 -3.44 -0.54
N THR A 236 26.28 -3.25 0.75
CA THR A 236 25.40 -4.07 1.59
C THR A 236 23.94 -3.62 1.53
N VAL A 237 23.64 -2.46 0.93
CA VAL A 237 22.28 -1.95 0.76
C VAL A 237 21.55 -2.72 -0.31
N HIS A 238 20.29 -3.07 -0.01
CA HIS A 238 19.41 -3.81 -0.87
C HIS A 238 18.28 -2.93 -1.39
N TYR A 239 17.92 -3.13 -2.66
CA TYR A 239 16.87 -2.39 -3.36
C TYR A 239 15.82 -3.37 -3.83
N LEU A 240 14.77 -3.59 -3.04
CA LEU A 240 13.85 -4.73 -3.17
C LEU A 240 13.29 -4.97 -4.59
N ALA A 241 12.95 -3.92 -5.35
CA ALA A 241 12.51 -4.05 -6.75
C ALA A 241 13.59 -4.62 -7.71
N LEU A 242 14.85 -4.48 -7.33
CA LEU A 242 16.03 -4.99 -8.05
C LEU A 242 16.55 -6.32 -7.47
N GLU A 243 16.15 -6.70 -6.26
CA GLU A 243 16.62 -7.92 -5.60
C GLU A 243 16.11 -9.18 -6.30
N PRO A 244 16.99 -10.09 -6.77
CA PRO A 244 16.58 -11.36 -7.39
C PRO A 244 15.69 -12.21 -6.48
N ALA A 245 15.99 -12.24 -5.19
CA ALA A 245 15.23 -12.99 -4.19
C ALA A 245 13.76 -12.49 -4.10
N TRP A 246 13.55 -11.18 -4.15
CA TRP A 246 12.20 -10.61 -4.12
C TRP A 246 11.46 -10.84 -5.45
N ARG A 247 12.15 -10.72 -6.58
CA ARG A 247 11.60 -11.03 -7.90
C ARG A 247 11.05 -12.46 -7.96
N GLU A 248 11.73 -13.43 -7.35
CA GLU A 248 11.22 -14.79 -7.21
C GLU A 248 9.98 -14.91 -6.33
N VAL A 249 9.86 -14.10 -5.26
CA VAL A 249 8.64 -14.01 -4.45
C VAL A 249 7.48 -13.45 -5.26
N VAL A 250 7.72 -12.38 -6.03
CA VAL A 250 6.71 -11.78 -6.93
C VAL A 250 6.23 -12.82 -7.93
N ARG A 251 7.13 -13.49 -8.65
CA ARG A 251 6.80 -14.55 -9.63
C ARG A 251 5.97 -15.65 -8.98
N TYR A 252 6.39 -16.12 -7.81
CA TYR A 252 5.64 -17.15 -7.07
C TYR A 252 4.19 -16.70 -6.77
N ILE A 253 3.99 -15.47 -6.26
CA ILE A 253 2.65 -14.97 -5.96
C ILE A 253 1.80 -14.84 -7.22
N VAL A 254 2.30 -14.18 -8.26
CA VAL A 254 1.49 -13.84 -9.44
C VAL A 254 1.29 -15.03 -10.40
N ALA A 255 2.29 -15.92 -10.52
CA ALA A 255 2.24 -17.04 -11.47
C ALA A 255 1.82 -18.36 -10.81
N GLU A 256 2.32 -18.65 -9.61
CA GLU A 256 2.09 -19.94 -8.95
C GLU A 256 0.86 -19.89 -8.03
N LEU A 257 0.75 -18.88 -7.15
CA LEU A 257 -0.46 -18.65 -6.35
C LEU A 257 -1.59 -18.02 -7.16
N ARG A 258 -1.28 -17.37 -8.30
CA ARG A 258 -2.23 -16.65 -9.17
C ARG A 258 -2.99 -15.54 -8.45
N LEU A 259 -2.33 -14.91 -7.48
CA LEU A 259 -2.90 -13.81 -6.70
C LEU A 259 -2.31 -12.46 -7.13
N PRO A 260 -3.10 -11.39 -7.12
CA PRO A 260 -2.62 -10.05 -7.39
C PRO A 260 -1.71 -9.48 -6.31
N ILE A 261 -0.82 -8.59 -6.73
CA ILE A 261 -0.02 -7.72 -5.87
C ILE A 261 -0.35 -6.28 -6.26
N VAL A 262 -0.77 -5.45 -5.30
CA VAL A 262 -0.76 -3.98 -5.45
C VAL A 262 0.54 -3.47 -4.87
N SER A 263 1.44 -3.05 -5.75
CA SER A 263 2.77 -2.55 -5.36
C SER A 263 2.78 -1.04 -5.28
N HIS A 264 3.15 -0.52 -4.11
CA HIS A 264 3.49 0.89 -3.94
C HIS A 264 4.96 1.13 -4.31
N ALA A 265 5.18 1.59 -5.53
CA ALA A 265 6.45 2.14 -5.97
C ALA A 265 6.34 3.67 -6.12
N SER A 266 6.23 4.36 -4.97
CA SER A 266 5.97 5.80 -4.96
C SER A 266 7.18 6.65 -4.64
N SER A 267 7.20 7.82 -5.28
CA SER A 267 7.99 8.98 -4.90
C SER A 267 7.06 10.20 -4.88
N TYR A 268 7.10 11.00 -3.83
CA TYR A 268 6.11 12.02 -3.54
C TYR A 268 6.71 13.26 -4.14
N GLN A 269 5.97 13.88 -5.04
CA GLN A 269 6.44 15.01 -5.84
C GLN A 269 6.84 16.24 -4.97
N GLY A 270 6.55 16.23 -3.67
CA GLY A 270 6.97 17.27 -2.73
C GLY A 270 8.31 17.03 -2.01
N ALA A 271 8.89 15.84 -2.08
CA ALA A 271 10.19 15.57 -1.44
C ALA A 271 11.30 15.99 -2.42
N THR A 272 11.99 17.09 -2.11
CA THR A 272 13.16 17.59 -2.85
C THR A 272 14.42 16.73 -2.60
N THR A 273 14.26 15.41 -2.57
CA THR A 273 15.32 14.48 -2.13
C THR A 273 16.07 13.86 -3.28
N THR A 274 17.35 13.64 -3.01
CA THR A 274 18.25 12.86 -3.85
C THR A 274 18.43 11.47 -3.27
N CYS A 275 18.34 10.43 -4.09
CA CYS A 275 18.55 9.03 -3.72
C CYS A 275 19.73 8.45 -4.51
N TYR A 276 20.36 7.41 -3.96
CA TYR A 276 21.32 6.62 -4.74
C TYR A 276 20.59 5.69 -5.68
N ASP A 277 21.02 5.68 -6.93
CA ASP A 277 20.60 4.69 -7.90
C ASP A 277 21.71 3.66 -8.16
N PRO A 278 21.54 2.41 -7.73
CA PRO A 278 22.50 1.35 -8.03
C PRO A 278 22.58 0.98 -9.52
N GLU A 279 21.54 1.23 -10.32
CA GLU A 279 21.56 0.94 -11.77
C GLU A 279 22.44 1.94 -12.53
N LEU A 280 22.55 3.18 -12.03
CA LEU A 280 23.42 4.21 -12.62
C LEU A 280 24.74 4.41 -11.88
N GLY A 281 24.86 3.89 -10.66
CA GLY A 281 26.01 4.16 -9.78
C GLY A 281 26.12 5.65 -9.39
N ALA A 282 25.00 6.36 -9.28
CA ALA A 282 24.98 7.81 -9.10
C ALA A 282 23.86 8.28 -8.15
N ILE A 283 23.98 9.51 -7.66
CA ILE A 283 22.91 10.19 -6.93
C ILE A 283 21.98 10.88 -7.94
N ASP A 284 20.68 10.66 -7.83
CA ASP A 284 19.65 11.20 -8.71
C ASP A 284 18.42 11.63 -7.89
N ASN A 285 17.42 12.25 -8.52
CA ASN A 285 16.15 12.56 -7.87
C ASN A 285 15.44 11.25 -7.48
N CYS A 286 14.99 11.12 -6.23
CA CYS A 286 14.33 9.90 -5.73
C CYS A 286 13.13 9.47 -6.58
N ALA A 287 12.41 10.41 -7.20
CA ALA A 287 11.32 10.08 -8.10
C ALA A 287 11.77 9.40 -9.38
N LEU A 288 12.89 9.84 -9.93
CA LEU A 288 13.49 9.18 -11.09
C LEU A 288 14.02 7.79 -10.72
N VAL A 289 14.65 7.66 -9.55
CA VAL A 289 15.14 6.36 -9.04
C VAL A 289 14.01 5.37 -8.83
N THR A 290 12.94 5.74 -8.10
CA THR A 290 11.76 4.88 -7.89
C THR A 290 11.17 4.41 -9.22
N ARG A 291 10.99 5.32 -10.17
CA ARG A 291 10.43 4.97 -11.49
C ARG A 291 11.32 4.03 -12.27
N ARG A 292 12.64 4.25 -12.25
CA ARG A 292 13.61 3.39 -12.92
C ARG A 292 13.57 1.97 -12.35
N HIS A 293 13.54 1.84 -11.03
CA HIS A 293 13.45 0.54 -10.36
C HIS A 293 12.11 -0.16 -10.62
N GLN A 294 11.01 0.60 -10.64
CA GLN A 294 9.69 0.09 -11.02
C GLN A 294 9.68 -0.42 -12.47
N GLN A 295 10.25 0.34 -13.41
CA GLN A 295 10.37 -0.06 -14.81
C GLN A 295 11.30 -1.27 -14.97
N SER A 296 12.37 -1.35 -14.19
CA SER A 296 13.29 -2.50 -14.15
C SER A 296 12.58 -3.77 -13.71
N LEU A 297 11.78 -3.71 -12.65
CA LEU A 297 10.95 -4.82 -12.19
C LEU A 297 9.88 -5.19 -13.22
N ALA A 298 9.16 -4.21 -13.78
CA ALA A 298 8.13 -4.45 -14.78
C ALA A 298 8.69 -5.07 -16.08
N THR A 299 9.88 -4.63 -16.51
CA THR A 299 10.60 -5.21 -17.65
C THR A 299 11.02 -6.64 -17.36
N TRP A 300 11.56 -6.89 -16.17
CA TRP A 300 11.90 -8.25 -15.74
C TRP A 300 10.67 -9.16 -15.75
N LEU A 301 9.53 -8.71 -15.19
CA LEU A 301 8.27 -9.46 -15.23
C LEU A 301 7.85 -9.78 -16.68
N SER A 302 8.01 -8.84 -17.61
CA SER A 302 7.63 -9.07 -19.01
C SER A 302 8.47 -10.14 -19.72
N ASN A 303 9.70 -10.39 -19.23
CA ASN A 303 10.60 -11.40 -19.77
C ASN A 303 10.43 -12.76 -19.09
N GLU A 304 10.14 -12.78 -17.79
CA GLU A 304 10.17 -14.00 -16.97
C GLU A 304 8.78 -14.56 -16.60
N VAL A 305 7.72 -13.77 -16.76
CA VAL A 305 6.36 -14.11 -16.31
C VAL A 305 5.39 -14.04 -17.49
N ASP A 306 4.51 -15.05 -17.59
CA ASP A 306 3.53 -15.11 -18.67
C ASP A 306 2.56 -13.93 -18.65
N SER A 307 1.94 -13.67 -19.80
CA SER A 307 1.12 -12.47 -20.00
C SER A 307 -0.10 -12.39 -19.10
N ALA A 308 -0.67 -13.54 -18.68
CA ALA A 308 -1.83 -13.54 -17.80
C ALA A 308 -1.40 -13.27 -16.35
N ALA A 309 -0.32 -13.91 -15.88
CA ALA A 309 0.24 -13.70 -14.56
C ALA A 309 0.79 -12.30 -14.34
N ARG A 310 1.51 -11.71 -15.30
CA ARG A 310 2.07 -10.35 -15.14
C ARG A 310 1.00 -9.26 -14.92
N ARG A 311 -0.23 -9.43 -15.45
CA ARG A 311 -1.35 -8.50 -15.20
C ARG A 311 -1.77 -8.46 -13.73
N ARG A 312 -1.46 -9.50 -12.95
CA ARG A 312 -1.72 -9.57 -11.51
C ARG A 312 -0.77 -8.66 -10.71
N PHE A 313 0.32 -8.20 -11.31
CA PHE A 313 1.14 -7.14 -10.72
C PHE A 313 0.55 -5.77 -11.07
N ILE A 314 -0.07 -5.14 -10.08
CA ILE A 314 -0.74 -3.84 -10.18
C ILE A 314 0.18 -2.78 -9.59
N VAL A 315 0.66 -1.87 -10.43
CA VAL A 315 1.42 -0.71 -9.98
C VAL A 315 0.44 0.37 -9.53
N ALA A 316 0.55 0.74 -8.26
CA ALA A 316 -0.36 1.69 -7.67
C ALA A 316 -0.21 3.11 -8.25
N HIS A 317 -1.29 3.90 -8.21
CA HIS A 317 -1.31 5.33 -8.55
C HIS A 317 -0.93 5.67 -9.99
N MET A 318 -1.32 4.86 -10.97
CA MET A 318 -0.82 5.00 -12.35
C MET A 318 0.73 5.04 -12.40
N GLY A 319 1.41 4.36 -11.46
CA GLY A 319 2.86 4.38 -11.32
C GLY A 319 3.48 5.73 -10.91
N PHE A 320 2.68 6.68 -10.39
CA PHE A 320 3.11 8.06 -10.14
C PHE A 320 3.62 8.80 -11.39
N LEU A 321 3.12 8.40 -12.56
CA LEU A 321 3.48 8.94 -13.87
C LEU A 321 2.41 9.89 -14.42
N THR A 322 1.64 10.53 -13.54
CA THR A 322 0.48 11.37 -13.88
C THR A 322 0.80 12.65 -14.67
N GLY A 323 2.08 12.99 -14.88
CA GLY A 323 2.55 14.02 -15.81
C GLY A 323 3.44 13.49 -16.94
N GLU A 324 3.59 12.16 -17.06
CA GLU A 324 4.52 11.50 -17.99
C GLU A 324 3.83 10.39 -18.78
N PRO A 325 2.94 10.75 -19.74
CA PRO A 325 2.14 9.77 -20.49
C PRO A 325 3.00 8.71 -21.18
N ALA A 326 4.18 9.09 -21.72
CA ALA A 326 5.10 8.15 -22.35
C ALA A 326 5.67 7.12 -21.36
N GLY A 327 5.93 7.53 -20.12
CA GLY A 327 6.39 6.62 -19.07
C GLY A 327 5.30 5.63 -18.66
N LEU A 328 4.05 6.09 -18.56
CA LEU A 328 2.90 5.25 -18.25
C LEU A 328 2.62 4.25 -19.38
N VAL A 329 2.70 4.68 -20.64
CA VAL A 329 2.62 3.81 -21.82
C VAL A 329 3.72 2.75 -21.78
N ALA A 330 4.98 3.14 -21.55
CA ALA A 330 6.08 2.20 -21.45
C ALA A 330 5.91 1.18 -20.32
N LEU A 331 5.31 1.59 -19.20
CA LEU A 331 4.95 0.68 -18.11
C LEU A 331 3.85 -0.30 -18.53
N LEU A 332 2.79 0.18 -19.16
CA LEU A 332 1.68 -0.66 -19.64
C LEU A 332 2.12 -1.62 -20.76
N ASP A 333 3.07 -1.23 -21.61
CA ASP A 333 3.64 -2.07 -22.66
C ASP A 333 4.36 -3.32 -22.10
N THR A 334 4.84 -3.28 -20.85
CA THR A 334 5.41 -4.48 -20.20
C THR A 334 4.31 -5.51 -19.85
N GLY A 335 3.05 -5.08 -19.86
CA GLY A 335 1.86 -5.89 -19.59
C GLY A 335 1.48 -6.00 -18.12
N VAL A 336 2.13 -5.25 -17.22
CA VAL A 336 1.65 -5.06 -15.85
C VAL A 336 0.37 -4.21 -15.82
N SER A 337 -0.36 -4.26 -14.73
CA SER A 337 -1.56 -3.45 -14.55
C SER A 337 -1.25 -2.19 -13.73
N VAL A 338 -2.19 -1.24 -13.74
CA VAL A 338 -2.16 -0.04 -12.90
C VAL A 338 -3.54 0.21 -12.29
N ASP A 339 -3.59 0.82 -11.11
CA ASP A 339 -4.85 1.33 -10.59
C ASP A 339 -5.11 2.79 -10.99
N THR A 340 -6.37 3.22 -10.87
CA THR A 340 -6.76 4.58 -11.20
C THR A 340 -6.39 5.59 -10.14
N SER A 341 -5.84 5.23 -8.98
CA SER A 341 -5.53 6.23 -7.95
C SER A 341 -4.67 7.36 -8.54
N ARG A 342 -5.01 8.61 -8.24
CA ARG A 342 -4.36 9.82 -8.82
C ARG A 342 -4.60 10.09 -10.31
N LEU A 343 -5.54 9.39 -10.96
CA LEU A 343 -6.03 9.71 -12.31
C LEU A 343 -6.58 11.14 -12.42
N ASP A 344 -6.99 11.80 -11.35
CA ASP A 344 -7.46 13.20 -11.37
C ASP A 344 -6.47 14.14 -12.04
N ALA A 345 -5.17 13.99 -11.76
CA ALA A 345 -4.11 14.75 -12.40
C ALA A 345 -3.99 14.46 -13.92
N PHE A 346 -4.37 13.26 -14.35
CA PHE A 346 -4.28 12.82 -15.74
C PHE A 346 -5.58 13.04 -16.54
N ALA A 347 -6.73 13.01 -15.87
CA ALA A 347 -8.07 13.21 -16.47
C ALA A 347 -8.27 14.63 -16.99
N ALA A 348 -7.52 15.61 -16.46
CA ALA A 348 -7.47 16.96 -17.02
C ALA A 348 -7.10 16.98 -18.53
N ALA A 349 -6.44 15.93 -19.04
CA ALA A 349 -6.07 15.77 -20.44
C ALA A 349 -7.19 15.21 -21.36
N GLY A 350 -8.37 14.88 -20.81
CA GLY A 350 -9.59 14.54 -21.58
C GLY A 350 -9.40 13.42 -22.60
N CYS A 351 -9.52 13.73 -23.89
CA CYS A 351 -9.35 12.76 -24.99
C CYS A 351 -8.01 12.02 -24.97
N GLN A 352 -6.92 12.66 -24.52
CA GLN A 352 -5.62 12.00 -24.41
C GLN A 352 -5.66 10.90 -23.35
N ALA A 353 -6.41 11.11 -22.25
CA ALA A 353 -6.55 10.09 -21.25
C ALA A 353 -7.38 8.90 -21.73
N ARG A 354 -8.41 9.15 -22.56
CA ARG A 354 -9.20 8.09 -23.21
C ARG A 354 -8.35 7.14 -24.07
N SER A 355 -7.27 7.63 -24.68
CA SER A 355 -6.41 6.77 -25.53
C SER A 355 -5.77 5.64 -24.73
N LEU A 356 -5.50 5.82 -23.43
CA LEU A 356 -4.98 4.75 -22.58
C LEU A 356 -6.01 3.64 -22.37
N PHE A 357 -7.27 4.00 -22.10
CA PHE A 357 -8.34 3.02 -21.92
C PHE A 357 -8.68 2.28 -23.22
N ALA A 358 -8.50 2.94 -24.37
CA ALA A 358 -8.61 2.30 -25.68
C ALA A 358 -7.47 1.31 -25.95
N ALA A 359 -6.23 1.68 -25.63
CA ALA A 359 -5.04 0.88 -25.91
C ALA A 359 -4.83 -0.26 -24.90
N TYR A 360 -5.19 -0.05 -23.63
CA TYR A 360 -4.94 -0.97 -22.52
C TYR A 360 -6.22 -1.34 -21.75
N PRO A 361 -7.27 -1.83 -22.43
CA PRO A 361 -8.58 -2.03 -21.83
C PRO A 361 -8.61 -3.08 -20.71
N GLN A 362 -7.56 -3.89 -20.58
CA GLN A 362 -7.45 -5.02 -19.64
C GLN A 362 -6.49 -4.76 -18.46
N GLN A 363 -5.81 -3.61 -18.42
CA GLN A 363 -4.70 -3.37 -17.48
C GLN A 363 -4.97 -2.23 -16.49
N ILE A 364 -6.07 -1.50 -16.66
CA ILE A 364 -6.42 -0.37 -15.79
C ILE A 364 -7.54 -0.80 -14.85
N LEU A 365 -7.29 -0.75 -13.55
CA LEU A 365 -8.22 -1.16 -12.50
C LEU A 365 -8.67 0.03 -11.67
N PHE A 366 -9.90 0.00 -11.19
CA PHE A 366 -10.42 1.04 -10.33
C PHE A 366 -9.76 1.03 -8.95
N GLY A 367 -9.19 2.17 -8.55
CA GLY A 367 -8.57 2.40 -7.26
C GLY A 367 -8.77 3.85 -6.83
N THR A 368 -9.03 4.09 -5.53
CA THR A 368 -9.29 5.45 -5.02
C THR A 368 -8.23 6.02 -4.10
N ASP A 369 -7.35 5.18 -3.53
CA ASP A 369 -6.34 5.55 -2.52
C ASP A 369 -6.96 6.16 -1.25
N ARG A 370 -8.22 5.80 -0.95
CA ARG A 370 -8.95 6.34 0.20
C ARG A 370 -8.83 5.45 1.42
N ARG A 371 -8.98 6.08 2.58
CA ARG A 371 -9.06 5.40 3.88
C ARG A 371 -10.54 5.17 4.21
N VAL A 372 -10.89 3.95 4.57
CA VAL A 372 -12.29 3.55 4.81
C VAL A 372 -12.94 4.33 5.95
N SER A 373 -12.14 4.80 6.91
CA SER A 373 -12.60 5.54 8.08
C SER A 373 -12.86 7.04 7.85
N GLN A 374 -12.61 7.57 6.66
CA GLN A 374 -12.79 9.00 6.38
C GLN A 374 -14.25 9.33 6.06
N THR A 375 -14.79 10.39 6.67
CA THR A 375 -16.19 10.82 6.51
C THR A 375 -16.51 11.37 5.12
N CYS A 376 -15.51 11.81 4.37
CA CYS A 376 -15.61 12.33 2.99
C CYS A 376 -15.44 11.25 1.91
N LEU A 377 -15.48 9.97 2.30
CA LEU A 377 -15.40 8.82 1.39
C LEU A 377 -16.49 8.83 0.29
N PRO A 378 -17.79 9.05 0.61
CA PRO A 378 -18.86 9.26 -0.39
C PRO A 378 -18.56 10.29 -1.49
N ALA A 379 -18.04 11.46 -1.10
CA ALA A 379 -17.71 12.54 -2.03
C ALA A 379 -16.52 12.16 -2.92
N SER A 380 -15.54 11.44 -2.36
CA SER A 380 -14.38 10.94 -3.08
C SER A 380 -14.80 9.96 -4.19
N TYR A 381 -15.66 8.98 -3.89
CA TYR A 381 -16.21 8.08 -4.91
C TYR A 381 -17.05 8.83 -5.96
N SER A 382 -17.80 9.85 -5.55
CA SER A 382 -18.58 10.66 -6.50
C SER A 382 -17.68 11.40 -7.48
N ALA A 383 -16.55 11.95 -7.02
CA ALA A 383 -15.53 12.56 -7.86
C ALA A 383 -14.93 11.55 -8.85
N TRP A 384 -14.54 10.37 -8.35
CA TRP A 384 -14.03 9.27 -9.18
C TRP A 384 -15.00 8.83 -10.27
N MET A 385 -16.26 8.61 -9.90
CA MET A 385 -17.29 8.23 -10.85
C MET A 385 -17.52 9.35 -11.87
N HIS A 386 -17.47 10.62 -11.48
CA HIS A 386 -17.52 11.73 -12.43
C HIS A 386 -16.33 11.74 -13.39
N ILE A 387 -15.10 11.54 -12.90
CA ILE A 387 -13.90 11.40 -13.73
C ILE A 387 -14.08 10.30 -14.77
N LEU A 388 -14.62 9.13 -14.41
CA LEU A 388 -14.72 8.01 -15.35
C LEU A 388 -15.91 8.15 -16.32
N ARG A 389 -17.07 8.61 -15.84
CA ARG A 389 -18.34 8.57 -16.59
C ARG A 389 -18.80 9.92 -17.15
N GLY A 390 -18.38 11.02 -16.54
CA GLY A 390 -18.88 12.36 -16.86
C GLY A 390 -18.42 12.84 -18.24
N PRO A 391 -19.06 13.89 -18.79
CA PRO A 391 -18.63 14.53 -20.03
C PRO A 391 -17.20 15.05 -19.94
N ALA A 392 -16.39 14.83 -20.98
CA ALA A 392 -14.97 15.20 -20.93
C ALA A 392 -14.71 16.71 -21.00
N ASP A 393 -15.69 17.46 -21.48
CA ASP A 393 -15.66 18.91 -21.60
C ASP A 393 -16.33 19.65 -20.43
N GLN A 394 -16.97 18.92 -19.51
CA GLN A 394 -17.66 19.51 -18.36
C GLN A 394 -16.78 19.44 -17.11
N ALA A 395 -16.36 20.60 -16.61
CA ALA A 395 -15.70 20.69 -15.30
C ALA A 395 -16.74 20.63 -14.17
N GLN A 396 -16.49 19.79 -13.16
CA GLN A 396 -17.20 19.78 -11.88
C GLN A 396 -16.20 19.74 -10.73
N SER A 397 -16.47 20.51 -9.67
CA SER A 397 -15.64 20.52 -8.47
C SER A 397 -16.26 19.64 -7.39
N PHE A 398 -15.46 18.83 -6.72
CA PHE A 398 -15.88 17.95 -5.61
C PHE A 398 -15.01 18.19 -4.38
N ASP A 399 -15.63 18.42 -3.23
CA ASP A 399 -14.92 18.48 -1.95
C ASP A 399 -14.61 17.06 -1.46
N THR A 400 -13.33 16.68 -1.42
CA THR A 400 -12.87 15.35 -0.99
C THR A 400 -11.96 15.42 0.24
N CYS A 401 -11.56 14.27 0.77
CA CYS A 401 -10.60 14.22 1.89
C CYS A 401 -9.19 14.73 1.53
N GLN A 402 -8.92 14.91 0.24
CA GLN A 402 -7.63 15.42 -0.25
C GLN A 402 -7.76 16.89 -0.68
N GLY A 403 -8.89 17.53 -0.37
CA GLY A 403 -9.24 18.88 -0.82
C GLY A 403 -10.27 18.86 -1.97
N THR A 404 -10.58 20.06 -2.46
CA THR A 404 -11.45 20.26 -3.61
C THR A 404 -10.73 19.83 -4.89
N ILE A 405 -11.33 18.94 -5.66
CA ILE A 405 -10.80 18.46 -6.94
C ILE A 405 -11.68 18.99 -8.06
N ASP A 406 -11.07 19.67 -9.02
CA ASP A 406 -11.71 20.03 -10.30
C ASP A 406 -11.60 18.87 -11.27
N ALA A 407 -12.67 18.09 -11.40
CA ALA A 407 -12.73 16.90 -12.22
C ALA A 407 -13.30 17.21 -13.60
N ARG A 408 -12.66 16.65 -14.63
CA ARG A 408 -13.24 16.48 -15.97
C ARG A 408 -13.50 15.01 -16.19
N GLY A 409 -14.63 14.69 -16.80
CA GLY A 409 -14.96 13.32 -17.12
C GLY A 409 -14.11 12.73 -18.25
N LEU A 410 -14.21 11.42 -18.46
CA LEU A 410 -13.57 10.70 -19.55
C LEU A 410 -14.60 10.05 -20.47
N GLU A 411 -15.88 10.07 -20.11
CA GLU A 411 -16.98 9.43 -20.85
C GLU A 411 -16.72 7.95 -21.21
N LEU A 412 -16.13 7.15 -20.32
CA LEU A 412 -15.83 5.75 -20.62
C LEU A 412 -17.10 4.88 -20.83
N GLY A 413 -18.29 5.41 -20.52
CA GLY A 413 -19.58 4.81 -20.86
C GLY A 413 -20.05 5.09 -22.29
N THR A 414 -19.39 5.99 -23.01
CA THR A 414 -19.69 6.35 -24.40
C THR A 414 -18.54 5.87 -25.30
N PRO A 415 -18.77 4.85 -26.17
CA PRO A 415 -17.72 4.28 -27.01
C PRO A 415 -17.07 5.32 -27.92
N GLN A 416 -17.88 6.22 -28.50
CA GLN A 416 -17.44 7.23 -29.46
C GLN A 416 -17.74 8.62 -28.92
N VAL A 417 -16.70 9.44 -28.79
CA VAL A 417 -16.80 10.86 -28.40
C VAL A 417 -16.11 11.67 -29.48
N ALA A 418 -16.79 12.69 -30.01
CA ALA A 418 -16.28 13.48 -31.13
C ALA A 418 -14.91 14.09 -30.78
N GLY A 419 -13.90 13.81 -31.61
CA GLY A 419 -12.53 14.32 -31.40
C GLY A 419 -11.69 13.51 -30.40
N CYS A 420 -12.23 12.45 -29.80
CA CYS A 420 -11.49 11.53 -28.94
C CYS A 420 -11.32 10.15 -29.60
N PRO A 421 -10.33 9.34 -29.17
CA PRO A 421 -10.26 7.93 -29.53
C PRO A 421 -11.49 7.14 -29.06
N ASP A 422 -11.90 6.19 -29.89
CA ASP A 422 -12.92 5.21 -29.55
C ASP A 422 -12.40 4.30 -28.43
N VAL A 423 -13.27 4.00 -27.47
CA VAL A 423 -13.00 3.02 -26.40
C VAL A 423 -13.95 1.83 -26.56
N PRO A 424 -13.58 0.63 -26.07
CA PRO A 424 -14.49 -0.50 -26.04
C PRO A 424 -15.82 -0.16 -25.36
N SER A 425 -16.92 -0.75 -25.83
CA SER A 425 -18.26 -0.47 -25.29
C SER A 425 -18.43 -0.88 -23.82
N ASP A 426 -17.57 -1.76 -23.34
CA ASP A 426 -17.50 -2.22 -21.96
C ASP A 426 -16.37 -1.54 -21.16
N ALA A 427 -15.69 -0.51 -21.68
CA ALA A 427 -14.51 0.08 -21.06
C ALA A 427 -14.74 0.55 -19.61
N LEU A 428 -15.87 1.22 -19.33
CA LEU A 428 -16.22 1.61 -17.97
C LEU A 428 -16.39 0.39 -17.05
N THR A 429 -17.12 -0.64 -17.48
CA THR A 429 -17.33 -1.87 -16.71
C THR A 429 -16.02 -2.62 -16.49
N ARG A 430 -15.12 -2.61 -17.47
CA ARG A 430 -13.77 -3.15 -17.39
C ARG A 430 -12.95 -2.50 -16.29
N VAL A 431 -12.85 -1.18 -16.31
CA VAL A 431 -12.11 -0.43 -15.29
C VAL A 431 -12.71 -0.62 -13.92
N LEU A 432 -14.04 -0.50 -13.80
CA LEU A 432 -14.73 -0.56 -12.51
C LEU A 432 -14.66 -1.93 -11.85
N LYS A 433 -14.69 -3.03 -12.61
CA LYS A 433 -14.70 -4.38 -12.00
C LYS A 433 -14.12 -5.50 -12.83
N GLN A 434 -14.42 -5.55 -14.14
CA GLN A 434 -14.19 -6.77 -14.91
C GLN A 434 -12.69 -7.08 -15.04
N ASN A 435 -11.84 -6.06 -15.15
CA ASN A 435 -10.39 -6.26 -15.19
C ASN A 435 -9.86 -6.91 -13.90
N PHE A 436 -10.43 -6.60 -12.74
CA PHE A 436 -10.05 -7.24 -11.48
C PHE A 436 -10.49 -8.70 -11.43
N LEU A 437 -11.72 -9.01 -11.84
CA LEU A 437 -12.23 -10.38 -11.84
C LEU A 437 -11.42 -11.28 -12.79
N GLU A 438 -11.04 -10.76 -13.95
CA GLU A 438 -10.19 -11.44 -14.94
C GLU A 438 -8.75 -11.73 -14.43
N LEU A 439 -8.32 -11.13 -13.30
CA LEU A 439 -7.05 -11.47 -12.68
C LEU A 439 -7.05 -12.88 -12.07
N TYR A 440 -8.20 -13.54 -11.91
CA TYR A 440 -8.29 -14.88 -11.30
C TYR A 440 -8.65 -15.98 -12.29
N GLU A 441 -8.73 -15.64 -13.58
CA GLU A 441 -8.98 -16.56 -14.69
C GLU A 441 -7.71 -17.29 -15.15
#